data_AF-A0A1M7AGQ7-F1
#
_entry.id   AF-A0A1M7AGQ7-F1
#
_cell.length_a   1.000
_cell.length_b   1.000
_cell.length_c   1.000
_cell.angle_alpha   90.00
_cell.angle_beta   90.00
_cell.angle_gamma   90.00
#
_symmetry.space_group_name_H-M   'P 1'
#
loop_
_entity.id
_entity.type
_entity.pdbx_description
1 polymer ?
#
loop_
_entity_poly.entity_id
_entity_poly.type
_entity_poly.pdbx_seq_one_letter_code
_entity_poly.pdbx_strand_id
1 'polypeptide(L)'
;MRDNDKQHFAKLMIATMAVYDKPVNPDVIGIWWNALSEHEFPDVRDAFSAHIKRGEFAPRPASIISILNEMRPDGRPSADEAWAMIPRDEDASVVMTEEMAEALHIARPLLDTGDQIAARMAFKAAYERLTEANRNSGVKPKWFPSLGHDKQGRDAAINEAVRLGRLGSEHAKSLAVNQDTLMALEDKSGVSMEQAKANIAKIKAMLTSKVAQNVDTEVA
;
A
#
# COMPACT_ATOMS: atom_id res chain seq x y z
N MET A 1 -1.62 -1.93 24.78
CA MET A 1 -1.34 -2.02 26.22
C MET A 1 -2.67 -1.97 26.94
N ARG A 2 -2.81 -2.73 28.01
CA ARG A 2 -4.04 -2.80 28.82
C ARG A 2 -3.84 -2.06 30.14
N ASP A 3 -4.93 -1.77 30.86
CA ASP A 3 -4.85 -1.00 32.12
C ASP A 3 -3.88 -1.58 33.17
N ASN A 4 -3.71 -2.91 33.20
CA ASN A 4 -2.75 -3.58 34.08
C ASN A 4 -1.28 -3.30 33.71
N ASP A 5 -0.99 -2.82 32.50
CA ASP A 5 0.35 -2.43 32.05
C ASP A 5 0.75 -1.03 32.54
N LYS A 6 -0.19 -0.19 33.00
CA LYS A 6 0.06 1.21 33.39
C LYS A 6 1.22 1.38 34.37
N GLN A 7 1.28 0.55 35.39
CA GLN A 7 2.36 0.60 36.39
C GLN A 7 3.71 0.18 35.80
N HIS A 8 3.73 -0.83 34.94
CA HIS A 8 4.95 -1.30 34.28
C HIS A 8 5.46 -0.27 33.28
N PHE A 9 4.56 0.33 32.52
CA PHE A 9 4.85 1.43 31.61
C PHE A 9 5.41 2.65 32.32
N ALA A 10 4.78 3.10 33.40
CA ALA A 10 5.27 4.24 34.18
C ALA A 10 6.68 4.01 34.71
N LYS A 11 6.97 2.81 35.25
CA LYS A 11 8.31 2.43 35.70
C LYS A 11 9.33 2.45 34.56
N LEU A 12 8.99 1.89 33.40
CA LEU A 12 9.84 1.90 32.21
C LEU A 12 10.14 3.33 31.75
N MET A 13 9.12 4.19 31.69
CA MET A 13 9.25 5.60 31.32
C MET A 13 10.17 6.37 32.27
N ILE A 14 9.93 6.24 33.58
CA ILE A 14 10.75 6.90 34.60
C ILE A 14 12.20 6.43 34.51
N ALA A 15 12.42 5.11 34.41
CA ALA A 15 13.77 4.56 34.32
C ALA A 15 14.49 5.01 33.04
N THR A 16 13.81 5.01 31.90
CA THR A 16 14.36 5.49 30.62
C THR A 16 14.75 6.96 30.72
N MET A 17 13.85 7.81 31.21
CA MET A 17 14.09 9.26 31.22
C MET A 17 15.13 9.66 32.26
N ALA A 18 15.28 8.89 33.33
CA ALA A 18 16.36 9.04 34.31
C ALA A 18 17.76 8.78 33.71
N VAL A 19 17.90 7.94 32.68
CA VAL A 19 19.18 7.77 31.94
C VAL A 19 19.65 9.09 31.32
N TYR A 20 18.72 10.00 31.04
CA TYR A 20 18.98 11.30 30.41
C TYR A 20 18.85 12.47 31.40
N ASP A 21 18.83 12.21 32.71
CA ASP A 21 18.62 13.21 33.77
C ASP A 21 17.34 14.05 33.58
N LYS A 22 16.31 13.46 32.96
CA LYS A 22 15.01 14.10 32.74
C LYS A 22 13.94 13.50 33.66
N PRO A 23 13.62 14.12 34.81
CA PRO A 23 12.51 13.66 35.62
C PRO A 23 11.20 13.82 34.84
N VAL A 24 10.30 12.84 34.97
CA VAL A 24 8.96 12.88 34.39
C VAL A 24 7.90 12.96 35.48
N ASN A 25 6.88 13.78 35.24
CA ASN A 25 5.72 13.90 36.13
C ASN A 25 4.55 13.02 35.62
N PRO A 26 3.48 12.82 36.42
CA PRO A 26 2.34 11.99 36.03
C PRO A 26 1.66 12.43 34.73
N ASP A 27 1.56 13.74 34.47
CA ASP A 27 0.91 14.27 33.28
C ASP A 27 1.67 13.88 32.00
N VAL A 28 3.00 13.95 32.04
CA VAL A 28 3.87 13.50 30.94
C VAL A 28 3.70 12.00 30.72
N ILE A 29 3.62 11.19 31.79
CA ILE A 29 3.37 9.75 31.66
C ILE A 29 2.01 9.50 31.00
N GLY A 30 0.98 10.29 31.32
CA GLY A 30 -0.33 10.23 30.68
C GLY A 30 -0.29 10.51 29.17
N ILE A 31 0.45 11.54 28.74
CA ILE A 31 0.64 11.86 27.32
C ILE A 31 1.32 10.70 26.58
N TRP A 32 2.38 10.15 27.17
CA TRP A 32 3.11 9.02 26.61
C TRP A 32 2.26 7.74 26.58
N TRP A 33 1.43 7.51 27.59
CA TRP A 33 0.49 6.40 27.62
C TRP A 33 -0.49 6.50 26.45
N ASN A 34 -1.13 7.67 26.27
CA ASN A 34 -2.08 7.87 25.17
C ASN A 34 -1.44 7.60 23.80
N ALA A 35 -0.19 8.05 23.61
CA ALA A 35 0.53 7.87 22.36
C ALA A 35 0.94 6.41 22.07
N LEU A 36 1.11 5.56 23.10
CA LEU A 36 1.66 4.21 22.94
C LEU A 36 0.69 3.09 23.31
N SER A 37 -0.47 3.42 23.90
CA SER A 37 -1.42 2.45 24.45
C SER A 37 -2.01 1.50 23.42
N GLU A 38 -1.94 1.81 22.13
CA GLU A 38 -2.39 0.94 21.04
C GLU A 38 -1.43 -0.24 20.78
N HIS A 39 -0.17 -0.17 21.22
CA HIS A 39 0.84 -1.20 21.00
C HIS A 39 0.94 -2.18 22.17
N GLU A 40 1.42 -3.40 21.97
CA GLU A 40 1.62 -4.36 23.07
C GLU A 40 2.79 -3.93 23.99
N PHE A 41 2.65 -4.11 25.31
CA PHE A 41 3.67 -3.67 26.27
C PHE A 41 5.08 -4.26 26.01
N PRO A 42 5.22 -5.55 25.65
CA PRO A 42 6.51 -6.10 25.27
C PRO A 42 7.17 -5.38 24.09
N ASP A 43 6.40 -5.05 23.04
CA ASP A 43 6.91 -4.34 21.87
C ASP A 43 7.35 -2.91 22.25
N VAL A 44 6.56 -2.22 23.10
CA VAL A 44 6.93 -0.88 23.62
C VAL A 44 8.24 -0.93 24.40
N ARG A 45 8.39 -1.88 25.33
CA ARG A 45 9.63 -2.08 26.10
C ARG A 45 10.83 -2.33 25.20
N ASP A 46 10.66 -3.17 24.19
CA ASP A 46 11.74 -3.52 23.27
C ASP A 46 12.12 -2.31 22.39
N ALA A 47 11.14 -1.49 21.99
CA ALA A 47 11.37 -0.23 21.27
C ALA A 47 12.15 0.80 22.10
N PHE A 48 11.82 0.98 23.38
CA PHE A 48 12.62 1.79 24.31
C PHE A 48 14.06 1.29 24.42
N SER A 49 14.24 -0.03 24.55
CA SER A 49 15.55 -0.65 24.65
C SER A 49 16.36 -0.47 23.36
N ALA A 50 15.73 -0.56 22.20
CA ALA A 50 16.36 -0.30 20.92
C ALA A 50 16.76 1.18 20.76
N HIS A 51 15.92 2.12 21.21
CA HIS A 51 16.25 3.56 21.18
C HIS A 51 17.49 3.87 22.01
N ILE A 52 17.55 3.36 23.25
CA ILE A 52 18.69 3.57 24.14
C ILE A 52 19.99 3.05 23.52
N LYS A 53 19.94 1.89 22.83
CA LYS A 53 21.11 1.31 22.13
C LYS A 53 21.59 2.17 20.96
N ARG A 54 20.70 2.94 20.31
CA ARG A 54 21.04 3.84 19.19
C ARG A 54 21.75 5.13 19.65
N GLY A 55 21.57 5.51 20.92
CA GLY A 55 22.50 6.41 21.62
C GLY A 55 22.45 7.91 21.28
N GLU A 56 21.44 8.39 20.56
CA GLU A 56 21.48 9.79 20.07
C GLU A 56 20.92 10.82 21.06
N PHE A 57 19.70 10.66 21.59
CA PHE A 57 19.08 11.64 22.50
C PHE A 57 17.97 11.02 23.36
N ALA A 58 17.49 11.74 24.38
CA ALA A 58 16.28 11.36 25.12
C ALA A 58 15.11 11.11 24.15
N PRO A 59 14.38 9.98 24.27
CA PRO A 59 13.35 9.63 23.31
C PRO A 59 12.18 10.62 23.38
N ARG A 60 11.57 10.86 22.22
CA ARG A 60 10.23 11.45 22.10
C ARG A 60 9.24 10.32 21.77
N PRO A 61 7.92 10.48 21.99
CA PRO A 61 6.94 9.47 21.59
C PRO A 61 7.11 9.06 20.11
N ALA A 62 7.31 10.04 19.22
CA ALA A 62 7.56 9.81 17.79
C ALA A 62 8.78 8.91 17.52
N SER A 63 9.86 9.00 18.32
CA SER A 63 11.03 8.14 18.17
C SER A 63 10.71 6.69 18.50
N ILE A 64 9.94 6.45 19.56
CA ILE A 64 9.52 5.10 19.95
C ILE A 64 8.51 4.53 18.95
N ILE A 65 7.56 5.34 18.48
CA ILE A 65 6.61 4.96 17.43
C ILE A 65 7.33 4.59 16.14
N SER A 66 8.37 5.33 15.73
CA SER A 66 9.20 5.00 14.57
C SER A 66 9.80 3.59 14.70
N ILE A 67 10.40 3.30 15.86
CA ILE A 67 11.01 1.99 16.12
C ILE A 67 9.95 0.88 16.16
N LEU A 68 8.78 1.14 16.75
CA LEU A 68 7.66 0.19 16.76
C LEU A 68 7.21 -0.16 15.34
N ASN A 69 7.07 0.84 14.47
CA ASN A 69 6.73 0.64 13.07
C ASN A 69 7.82 -0.14 12.32
N GLU A 70 9.10 0.06 12.64
CA GLU A 70 10.21 -0.73 12.09
C GLU A 70 10.16 -2.20 12.56
N MET A 71 9.81 -2.45 13.82
CA MET A 71 9.73 -3.80 14.40
C MET A 71 8.49 -4.57 13.92
N ARG A 72 7.40 -3.86 13.63
CA ARG A 72 6.12 -4.40 13.19
C ARG A 72 5.64 -3.64 11.94
N PRO A 73 6.31 -3.84 10.79
CA PRO A 73 5.91 -3.16 9.56
C PRO A 73 4.47 -3.54 9.21
N ASP A 74 3.63 -2.53 8.96
CA ASP A 74 2.22 -2.69 8.57
C ASP A 74 2.05 -3.10 7.10
N GLY A 75 3.15 -3.49 6.46
CA GLY A 75 3.24 -3.89 5.06
C GLY A 75 3.53 -2.74 4.10
N ARG A 76 3.43 -1.47 4.54
CA ARG A 76 3.71 -0.31 3.69
C ARG A 76 5.21 -0.06 3.52
N PRO A 77 5.68 0.31 2.33
CA PRO A 77 7.04 0.82 2.15
C PRO A 77 7.21 2.18 2.84
N SER A 78 8.45 2.52 3.21
CA SER A 78 8.82 3.89 3.59
C SER A 78 8.63 4.86 2.42
N ALA A 79 8.61 6.16 2.67
CA ALA A 79 8.40 7.16 1.62
C ALA A 79 9.48 7.12 0.52
N ASP A 80 10.73 6.82 0.88
CA ASP A 80 11.82 6.69 -0.09
C ASP A 80 11.73 5.39 -0.90
N GLU A 81 11.38 4.27 -0.26
CA GLU A 81 11.12 3.00 -0.97
C GLU A 81 9.91 3.13 -1.90
N ALA A 82 8.84 3.75 -1.43
CA ALA A 82 7.63 4.02 -2.22
C ALA A 82 7.97 4.86 -3.46
N TRP A 83 8.79 5.91 -3.30
CA TRP A 83 9.25 6.73 -4.43
C TRP A 83 10.12 5.95 -5.41
N ALA A 84 10.97 5.05 -4.92
CA ALA A 84 11.81 4.20 -5.76
C ALA A 84 10.98 3.17 -6.56
N MET A 85 9.82 2.76 -6.03
CA MET A 85 8.89 1.86 -6.71
C MET A 85 8.09 2.55 -7.83
N ILE A 86 7.94 3.88 -7.80
CA ILE A 86 7.13 4.58 -8.81
C ILE A 86 7.76 4.43 -10.21
N PRO A 87 6.99 3.94 -11.20
CA PRO A 87 7.46 3.79 -12.58
C PRO A 87 7.80 5.15 -13.20
N ARG A 88 8.84 5.19 -14.03
CA ARG A 88 9.31 6.41 -14.70
C ARG A 88 8.71 6.61 -16.09
N ASP A 89 8.16 5.55 -16.65
CA ASP A 89 7.51 5.49 -17.96
C ASP A 89 6.21 4.68 -17.87
N GLU A 90 5.45 4.68 -18.96
CA GLU A 90 4.18 3.93 -19.07
C GLU A 90 4.38 2.45 -19.43
N ASP A 91 5.61 2.05 -19.77
CA ASP A 91 5.96 0.68 -20.12
C ASP A 91 6.18 -0.18 -18.87
N ALA A 92 6.70 0.44 -17.81
CA ALA A 92 6.96 -0.21 -16.54
C ALA A 92 5.68 -0.61 -15.79
N SER A 93 5.69 -1.82 -15.26
CA SER A 93 4.65 -2.32 -14.37
C SER A 93 5.08 -2.19 -12.92
N VAL A 94 4.15 -1.84 -12.04
CA VAL A 94 4.38 -1.72 -10.59
C VAL A 94 3.20 -2.30 -9.84
N VAL A 95 3.44 -2.89 -8.68
CA VAL A 95 2.39 -3.16 -7.69
C VAL A 95 2.54 -2.15 -6.58
N MET A 96 1.53 -1.32 -6.39
CA MET A 96 1.56 -0.16 -5.49
C MET A 96 0.30 -0.07 -4.63
N THR A 97 0.30 0.80 -3.62
CA THR A 97 -0.89 1.05 -2.80
C THR A 97 -1.69 2.24 -3.31
N GLU A 98 -2.96 2.36 -2.89
CA GLU A 98 -3.80 3.54 -3.17
C GLU A 98 -3.13 4.83 -2.68
N GLU A 99 -2.49 4.80 -1.51
CA GLU A 99 -1.75 5.94 -0.95
C GLU A 99 -0.57 6.35 -1.84
N MET A 100 0.14 5.39 -2.43
CA MET A 100 1.22 5.69 -3.38
C MET A 100 0.67 6.36 -4.64
N ALA A 101 -0.49 5.90 -5.13
CA ALA A 101 -1.10 6.44 -6.34
C ALA A 101 -1.64 7.86 -6.12
N GLU A 102 -2.28 8.12 -4.97
CA GLU A 102 -2.73 9.44 -4.56
C GLU A 102 -1.55 10.41 -4.37
N ALA A 103 -0.48 9.96 -3.70
CA ALA A 103 0.73 10.77 -3.55
C ALA A 103 1.39 11.08 -4.91
N LEU A 104 1.39 10.10 -5.84
CA LEU A 104 1.89 10.29 -7.20
C LEU A 104 1.05 11.30 -7.98
N HIS A 105 -0.28 11.27 -7.82
CA HIS A 105 -1.18 12.24 -8.45
C HIS A 105 -0.84 13.69 -8.03
N ILE A 106 -0.55 13.91 -6.74
CA ILE A 106 -0.15 15.23 -6.21
C ILE A 106 1.21 15.66 -6.79
N ALA A 107 2.15 14.74 -6.96
CA ALA A 107 3.48 15.03 -7.51
C ALA A 107 3.48 15.19 -9.06
N ARG A 108 2.40 14.77 -9.74
CA ARG A 108 2.36 14.68 -11.21
C ARG A 108 2.64 16.00 -11.94
N PRO A 109 2.07 17.15 -11.54
CA PRO A 109 2.35 18.42 -12.21
C PRO A 109 3.84 18.80 -12.19
N LEU A 110 4.57 18.42 -11.14
CA LEU A 110 6.01 18.67 -11.01
C LEU A 110 6.85 17.69 -11.83
N LEU A 111 6.37 16.44 -11.99
CA LEU A 111 6.97 15.47 -12.90
C LEU A 111 6.83 15.92 -14.36
N ASP A 112 5.65 16.42 -14.73
CA ASP A 112 5.34 16.86 -16.09
C ASP A 112 6.17 18.08 -16.50
N THR A 113 6.58 18.94 -15.55
CA THR A 113 7.53 20.04 -15.79
C THR A 113 8.99 19.63 -15.72
N GLY A 114 9.29 18.37 -15.37
CA GLY A 114 10.64 17.83 -15.26
C GLY A 114 11.36 18.10 -13.94
N ASP A 115 10.71 18.71 -12.94
CA ASP A 115 11.30 18.98 -11.63
C ASP A 115 11.22 17.74 -10.71
N GLN A 116 12.15 16.82 -10.92
CA GLN A 116 12.23 15.56 -10.18
C GLN A 116 12.46 15.75 -8.67
N ILE A 117 13.14 16.83 -8.27
CA ILE A 117 13.45 17.09 -6.85
C ILE A 117 12.18 17.56 -6.15
N ALA A 118 11.51 18.56 -6.70
CA ALA A 118 10.25 19.04 -6.15
C ALA A 118 9.18 17.95 -6.17
N ALA A 119 9.10 17.15 -7.26
CA ALA A 119 8.18 16.02 -7.35
C ALA A 119 8.42 14.99 -6.24
N ARG A 120 9.68 14.60 -6.00
CA ARG A 120 10.02 13.68 -4.90
C ARG A 120 9.62 14.24 -3.55
N MET A 121 9.87 15.52 -3.29
CA MET A 121 9.50 16.16 -2.03
C MET A 121 7.98 16.18 -1.83
N ALA A 122 7.23 16.57 -2.86
CA ALA A 122 5.77 16.60 -2.84
C ALA A 122 5.18 15.20 -2.64
N PHE A 123 5.71 14.19 -3.35
CA PHE A 123 5.30 12.80 -3.20
C PHE A 123 5.51 12.31 -1.77
N LYS A 124 6.73 12.46 -1.22
CA LYS A 124 7.06 11.96 0.13
C LYS A 124 6.16 12.59 1.18
N ALA A 125 6.00 13.91 1.15
CA ALA A 125 5.15 14.63 2.09
C ALA A 125 3.68 14.20 1.99
N ALA A 126 3.16 14.00 0.77
CA ALA A 126 1.80 13.53 0.57
C ALA A 126 1.62 12.08 1.05
N TYR A 127 2.55 11.19 0.72
CA TYR A 127 2.51 9.78 1.10
C TYR A 127 2.58 9.61 2.63
N GLU A 128 3.49 10.30 3.31
CA GLU A 128 3.61 10.26 4.77
C GLU A 128 2.29 10.69 5.43
N ARG A 129 1.71 11.81 4.99
CA ARG A 129 0.41 12.29 5.50
C ARG A 129 -0.73 11.29 5.28
N LEU A 130 -0.81 10.67 4.10
CA LEU A 130 -1.85 9.69 3.76
C LEU A 130 -1.71 8.40 4.59
N THR A 131 -0.49 7.86 4.68
CA THR A 131 -0.21 6.65 5.47
C THR A 131 -0.47 6.88 6.96
N GLU A 132 -0.12 8.04 7.51
CA GLU A 132 -0.42 8.39 8.89
C GLU A 132 -1.93 8.48 9.15
N ALA A 133 -2.67 9.18 8.28
CA ALA A 133 -4.13 9.27 8.39
C ALA A 133 -4.81 7.89 8.35
N ASN A 134 -4.35 7.01 7.45
CA ASN A 134 -4.88 5.66 7.31
C ASN A 134 -4.49 4.75 8.49
N ARG A 135 -3.27 4.87 9.02
CA ARG A 135 -2.85 4.17 10.25
C ARG A 135 -3.74 4.57 11.42
N ASN A 136 -3.95 5.88 11.62
CA ASN A 136 -4.81 6.40 12.69
C ASN A 136 -6.27 5.96 12.54
N SER A 137 -6.71 5.65 11.31
CA SER A 137 -8.05 5.15 11.01
C SER A 137 -8.13 3.62 10.98
N GLY A 138 -7.04 2.89 11.26
CA GLY A 138 -6.98 1.43 11.20
C GLY A 138 -7.11 0.85 9.78
N VAL A 139 -6.93 1.66 8.75
CA VAL A 139 -7.05 1.25 7.35
C VAL A 139 -5.75 0.56 6.92
N LYS A 140 -5.88 -0.70 6.48
CA LYS A 140 -4.76 -1.49 5.95
C LYS A 140 -4.40 -1.07 4.53
N PRO A 141 -3.13 -1.23 4.09
CA PRO A 141 -2.75 -0.87 2.73
C PRO A 141 -3.46 -1.76 1.71
N LYS A 142 -4.13 -1.13 0.75
CA LYS A 142 -4.73 -1.82 -0.38
C LYS A 142 -3.78 -1.81 -1.57
N TRP A 143 -3.19 -2.97 -1.83
CA TRP A 143 -2.28 -3.20 -2.94
C TRP A 143 -3.03 -3.48 -4.23
N PHE A 144 -2.59 -2.86 -5.32
CA PHE A 144 -3.10 -3.13 -6.66
C PHE A 144 -1.98 -3.03 -7.71
N PRO A 145 -2.09 -3.78 -8.81
CA PRO A 145 -1.17 -3.70 -9.92
C PRO A 145 -1.51 -2.52 -10.85
N SER A 146 -0.49 -1.77 -11.26
CA SER A 146 -0.49 -0.89 -12.42
C SER A 146 0.36 -1.55 -13.50
N LEU A 147 -0.27 -2.00 -14.58
CA LEU A 147 0.36 -2.82 -15.61
C LEU A 147 0.74 -1.95 -16.81
N GLY A 148 2.03 -1.87 -17.09
CA GLY A 148 2.55 -1.24 -18.30
C GLY A 148 2.52 -2.20 -19.51
N HIS A 149 3.11 -1.77 -20.62
CA HIS A 149 3.09 -2.51 -21.88
C HIS A 149 4.16 -3.61 -21.96
N ASP A 150 5.24 -3.54 -21.16
CA ASP A 150 6.26 -4.59 -21.15
C ASP A 150 5.71 -5.88 -20.51
N LYS A 151 5.82 -7.01 -21.22
CA LYS A 151 5.38 -8.33 -20.72
C LYS A 151 6.35 -8.88 -19.68
N GLN A 152 7.66 -8.74 -19.89
CA GLN A 152 8.66 -9.33 -18.99
C GLN A 152 8.74 -8.56 -17.66
N GLY A 153 8.78 -7.22 -17.72
CA GLY A 153 8.75 -6.37 -16.53
C GLY A 153 7.49 -6.55 -15.68
N ARG A 154 6.36 -6.85 -16.32
CA ARG A 154 5.09 -7.15 -15.63
C ARG A 154 5.13 -8.42 -14.81
N ASP A 155 5.57 -9.53 -15.41
CA ASP A 155 5.68 -10.80 -14.70
C ASP A 155 6.65 -10.68 -13.53
N ALA A 156 7.75 -9.95 -13.70
CA ALA A 156 8.69 -9.65 -12.62
C ALA A 156 8.02 -8.86 -11.48
N ALA A 157 7.28 -7.79 -11.78
CA ALA A 157 6.59 -6.98 -10.79
C ALA A 157 5.51 -7.76 -10.02
N ILE A 158 4.73 -8.61 -10.71
CA ILE A 158 3.70 -9.45 -10.10
C ILE A 158 4.34 -10.52 -9.20
N ASN A 159 5.36 -11.22 -9.69
CA ASN A 159 6.03 -12.29 -8.93
C ASN A 159 6.69 -11.74 -7.66
N GLU A 160 7.33 -10.58 -7.76
CA GLU A 160 7.92 -9.90 -6.60
C GLU A 160 6.85 -9.49 -5.57
N ALA A 161 5.71 -8.97 -6.04
CA ALA A 161 4.61 -8.62 -5.16
C ALA A 161 4.00 -9.84 -4.44
N VAL A 162 3.91 -10.99 -5.10
CA VAL A 162 3.49 -12.25 -4.46
C VAL A 162 4.52 -12.70 -3.43
N ARG A 163 5.81 -12.66 -3.78
CA ARG A 163 6.91 -13.04 -2.86
C ARG A 163 6.92 -12.19 -1.59
N LEU A 164 6.63 -10.90 -1.72
CA LEU A 164 6.53 -9.96 -0.60
C LEU A 164 5.16 -10.00 0.12
N GLY A 165 4.23 -10.86 -0.29
CA GLY A 165 2.89 -10.96 0.30
C GLY A 165 1.99 -9.75 0.05
N ARG A 166 2.35 -8.89 -0.91
CA ARG A 166 1.58 -7.71 -1.32
C ARG A 166 0.38 -8.07 -2.18
N LEU A 167 0.48 -9.16 -2.95
CA LEU A 167 -0.61 -9.74 -3.73
C LEU A 167 -0.82 -11.22 -3.38
N GLY A 168 -2.08 -11.65 -3.37
CA GLY A 168 -2.41 -13.07 -3.26
C GLY A 168 -2.11 -13.84 -4.54
N SER A 169 -1.63 -15.07 -4.43
CA SER A 169 -1.22 -15.90 -5.57
C SER A 169 -2.35 -16.15 -6.58
N GLU A 170 -3.60 -16.25 -6.13
CA GLU A 170 -4.76 -16.42 -7.02
C GLU A 170 -5.06 -15.14 -7.82
N HIS A 171 -4.95 -13.97 -7.19
CA HIS A 171 -5.10 -12.69 -7.88
C HIS A 171 -3.98 -12.48 -8.90
N ALA A 172 -2.74 -12.81 -8.54
CA ALA A 172 -1.60 -12.76 -9.44
C ALA A 172 -1.78 -13.63 -10.71
N LYS A 173 -2.26 -14.87 -10.55
CA LYS A 173 -2.55 -15.75 -11.70
C LYS A 173 -3.61 -15.16 -12.62
N SER A 174 -4.65 -14.54 -12.07
CA SER A 174 -5.71 -13.92 -12.89
C SER A 174 -5.19 -12.78 -13.78
N LEU A 175 -4.17 -12.05 -13.32
CA LEU A 175 -3.55 -10.96 -14.08
C LEU A 175 -2.69 -11.47 -15.24
N ALA A 176 -2.01 -12.62 -15.06
CA ALA A 176 -1.24 -13.27 -16.12
C ALA A 176 -2.13 -13.91 -17.20
N VAL A 177 -3.21 -14.61 -16.79
CA VAL A 177 -4.12 -15.34 -17.70
C VAL A 177 -4.95 -14.41 -18.59
N ASN A 178 -5.35 -13.24 -18.07
CA ASN A 178 -6.12 -12.28 -18.86
C ASN A 178 -5.33 -11.76 -20.08
N GLN A 179 -3.98 -11.77 -20.03
CA GLN A 179 -3.17 -11.22 -21.10
C GLN A 179 -2.91 -12.19 -22.26
N ASP A 180 -2.78 -13.49 -22.01
CA ASP A 180 -2.79 -14.47 -23.11
C ASP A 180 -4.12 -14.41 -23.87
N THR A 181 -5.21 -14.07 -23.16
CA THR A 181 -6.52 -13.84 -23.76
C THR A 181 -6.57 -12.53 -24.57
N LEU A 182 -6.00 -11.43 -24.06
CA LEU A 182 -5.89 -10.14 -24.77
C LEU A 182 -4.96 -10.23 -26.01
N MET A 183 -3.79 -10.86 -25.90
CA MET A 183 -2.90 -11.12 -27.05
C MET A 183 -3.59 -12.03 -28.08
N ALA A 184 -4.31 -13.08 -27.65
CA ALA A 184 -5.07 -13.94 -28.57
C ALA A 184 -6.23 -13.21 -29.27
N LEU A 185 -6.70 -12.08 -28.70
CA LEU A 185 -7.66 -11.18 -29.34
C LEU A 185 -6.96 -10.19 -30.29
N GLU A 186 -5.77 -9.69 -29.94
CA GLU A 186 -4.97 -8.79 -30.77
C GLU A 186 -4.33 -9.49 -31.98
N ASP A 187 -3.83 -10.73 -31.85
CA ASP A 187 -3.32 -11.54 -32.97
C ASP A 187 -4.43 -11.90 -33.96
N LYS A 188 -5.69 -11.88 -33.51
CA LYS A 188 -6.86 -12.06 -34.36
C LYS A 188 -7.31 -10.75 -35.02
N SER A 189 -6.72 -9.59 -34.72
CA SER A 189 -7.13 -8.29 -35.30
C SER A 189 -6.96 -8.16 -36.82
N GLY A 190 -6.37 -9.16 -37.48
CA GLY A 190 -6.52 -9.40 -38.93
C GLY A 190 -7.94 -9.79 -39.38
N VAL A 191 -8.99 -9.51 -38.59
CA VAL A 191 -10.39 -9.75 -38.95
C VAL A 191 -10.77 -8.74 -40.03
N SER A 192 -11.05 -9.22 -41.24
CA SER A 192 -11.66 -8.42 -42.32
C SER A 192 -12.94 -7.74 -41.82
N MET A 193 -13.24 -6.52 -42.30
CA MET A 193 -14.46 -5.78 -41.94
C MET A 193 -15.74 -6.63 -42.15
N GLU A 194 -15.69 -7.59 -43.07
CA GLU A 194 -16.75 -8.55 -43.34
C GLU A 194 -16.95 -9.58 -42.21
N GLN A 195 -15.85 -10.09 -41.65
CA GLN A 195 -15.87 -11.01 -40.51
C GLN A 195 -16.25 -10.28 -39.21
N ALA A 196 -15.87 -9.01 -39.05
CA ALA A 196 -16.31 -8.17 -37.94
C ALA A 196 -17.84 -7.95 -37.97
N LYS A 197 -18.41 -7.66 -39.15
CA LYS A 197 -19.87 -7.57 -39.34
C LYS A 197 -20.57 -8.90 -39.07
N ALA A 198 -20.00 -10.01 -39.52
CA ALA A 198 -20.55 -11.35 -39.27
C ALA A 198 -20.56 -11.69 -37.78
N ASN A 199 -19.49 -11.36 -37.05
CA ASN A 199 -19.40 -11.59 -35.60
C ASN A 199 -20.39 -10.72 -34.82
N ILE A 200 -20.56 -9.45 -35.19
CA ILE A 200 -21.57 -8.57 -34.59
C ILE A 200 -23.00 -9.07 -34.86
N ALA A 201 -23.28 -9.56 -36.07
CA ALA A 201 -24.57 -10.15 -36.40
C ALA A 201 -24.86 -11.42 -35.58
N LYS A 202 -23.83 -12.26 -35.37
CA LYS A 202 -23.93 -13.49 -34.57
C LYS A 202 -24.18 -13.19 -33.09
N ILE A 203 -23.52 -12.18 -32.53
CA ILE A 203 -23.72 -11.72 -31.15
C ILE A 203 -25.12 -11.11 -30.99
N LYS A 204 -25.59 -10.30 -31.96
CA LYS A 204 -26.98 -9.80 -31.96
C LYS A 204 -27.98 -10.95 -31.97
N ALA A 205 -27.81 -11.95 -32.84
CA ALA A 205 -28.71 -13.10 -32.90
C ALA A 205 -28.73 -13.91 -31.58
N MET A 206 -27.58 -14.10 -30.94
CA MET A 206 -27.49 -14.76 -29.64
C MET A 206 -28.15 -13.96 -28.51
N LEU A 207 -28.03 -12.64 -28.52
CA LEU A 207 -28.74 -11.79 -27.55
C LEU A 207 -30.24 -11.82 -27.77
N THR A 208 -30.71 -11.78 -29.02
CA THR A 208 -32.13 -11.86 -29.34
C THR A 208 -32.73 -13.23 -29.01
N SER A 209 -31.98 -14.32 -29.23
CA SER A 209 -32.44 -15.68 -28.86
C SER A 209 -32.47 -15.88 -27.35
N LYS A 210 -31.53 -15.27 -26.61
CA LYS A 210 -31.51 -15.32 -25.14
C LYS A 210 -32.61 -14.45 -24.51
N VAL A 211 -32.95 -13.33 -25.15
CA VAL A 211 -34.13 -12.52 -24.79
C VAL A 211 -35.42 -13.30 -25.07
N ALA A 212 -35.54 -13.99 -26.22
CA ALA A 212 -36.71 -14.82 -26.51
C ALA A 212 -36.90 -15.99 -25.52
N GLN A 213 -35.81 -16.66 -25.12
CA GLN A 213 -35.88 -17.73 -24.10
C GLN A 213 -36.24 -17.23 -22.70
N ASN A 214 -35.91 -15.98 -22.35
CA ASN A 214 -36.30 -15.41 -21.07
C ASN A 214 -37.77 -14.97 -21.02
N VAL A 215 -38.39 -14.59 -22.15
CA VAL A 215 -39.81 -14.23 -22.20
C VAL A 215 -40.72 -15.47 -22.11
N ASP A 216 -40.29 -16.62 -22.67
CA ASP A 216 -41.07 -17.87 -22.60
C ASP A 216 -41.05 -18.54 -21.21
N THR A 217 -40.19 -18.09 -20.29
CA THR A 217 -40.11 -18.63 -18.91
C THR A 217 -40.91 -17.80 -17.90
N GLU A 218 -41.42 -16.63 -18.29
CA GLU A 218 -42.18 -15.70 -17.41
C GLU A 218 -43.71 -15.80 -17.59
N VAL A 219 -44.20 -16.66 -18.49
CA VAL A 219 -45.64 -16.87 -18.77
C VAL A 219 -46.09 -18.32 -18.54
N ALA A 220 -45.36 -19.09 -17.73
CA ALA A 220 -45.74 -20.44 -17.29
C ALA A 220 -46.01 -20.50 -15.78
#